data_AF-A0A2U2S9A5-F1
#
_entry.id   AF-A0A2U2S9A5-F1
#
_cell.length_a   1.000
_cell.length_b   1.000
_cell.length_c   1.000
_cell.angle_alpha   90.00
_cell.angle_beta   90.00
_cell.angle_gamma   90.00
#
_symmetry.space_group_name_H-M   'P 1'
#
loop_
_entity.id
_entity.type
_entity.pdbx_description
1 polymer ?
#
loop_
_entity_poly.entity_id
_entity_poly.type
_entity_poly.pdbx_seq_one_letter_code
_entity_poly.pdbx_strand_id
1 'polypeptide(L)'
;MPKLLPIPLYLALSFLTSFFFSLIFVVTSFYEATVAGLTGLQLVLVGTTLEGVILLFEVPTGVVADAYSRKLSLVLGYLIMGIGFLIEGLFPFFPAIVLASGTWGFGYTFTSGATEAWLSDEIGEEAANRTLLRA
;
A
#
# COMPACT_ATOMS: atom_id res chain seq x y z
N MET A 1 -25.81 -10.09 0.37
CA MET A 1 -25.04 -9.01 1.04
C MET A 1 -25.64 -7.67 0.61
N PRO A 2 -26.01 -6.77 1.53
CA PRO A 2 -26.50 -5.45 1.15
C PRO A 2 -25.42 -4.75 0.31
N LYS A 3 -25.79 -4.24 -0.87
CA LYS A 3 -24.87 -3.47 -1.72
C LYS A 3 -24.52 -2.17 -0.98
N LEU A 4 -23.35 -2.11 -0.37
CA LEU A 4 -22.81 -0.85 0.14
C LEU A 4 -22.69 0.13 -1.03
N LEU A 5 -23.03 1.39 -0.80
CA LEU A 5 -22.90 2.44 -1.82
C LEU A 5 -21.39 2.57 -2.17
N PRO A 6 -21.01 2.45 -3.47
CA PRO A 6 -19.59 2.40 -3.86
C PRO A 6 -18.80 3.67 -3.49
N ILE A 7 -19.44 4.85 -3.60
CA ILE A 7 -18.79 6.14 -3.38
C ILE A 7 -18.41 6.37 -1.90
N PRO A 8 -19.31 6.25 -0.91
CA PRO A 8 -18.94 6.35 0.50
C PRO A 8 -17.86 5.36 0.91
N LEU A 9 -17.90 4.13 0.38
CA LEU A 9 -16.89 3.11 0.67
C LEU A 9 -15.53 3.50 0.10
N TYR A 10 -15.48 3.97 -1.15
CA TYR A 10 -14.27 4.50 -1.75
C TYR A 10 -13.70 5.68 -0.94
N LEU A 11 -14.51 6.68 -0.60
CA LEU A 11 -14.06 7.83 0.17
C LEU A 11 -13.54 7.42 1.55
N ALA A 12 -14.22 6.50 2.25
CA ALA A 12 -13.77 5.99 3.53
C ALA A 12 -12.45 5.22 3.38
N LEU A 13 -12.32 4.36 2.36
CA LEU A 13 -11.10 3.61 2.10
C LEU A 13 -9.93 4.58 1.81
N SER A 14 -10.09 5.51 0.86
CA SER A 14 -9.08 6.48 0.48
C SER A 14 -8.67 7.39 1.63
N PHE A 15 -9.62 7.82 2.46
CA PHE A 15 -9.33 8.61 3.65
C PHE A 15 -8.51 7.80 4.66
N LEU A 16 -8.95 6.59 5.01
CA LEU A 16 -8.28 5.75 5.99
C LEU A 16 -6.87 5.37 5.51
N THR A 17 -6.73 4.96 4.26
CA THR A 17 -5.42 4.58 3.71
C THR A 17 -4.46 5.75 3.69
N SER A 18 -4.90 6.92 3.22
CA SER A 18 -4.06 8.13 3.19
C SER A 18 -3.65 8.55 4.61
N PHE A 19 -4.59 8.54 5.55
CA PHE A 19 -4.33 8.87 6.94
C PHE A 19 -3.32 7.90 7.59
N PHE A 20 -3.54 6.59 7.46
CA PHE A 20 -2.64 5.59 8.03
C PHE A 20 -1.28 5.55 7.34
N PHE A 21 -1.21 5.69 6.01
CA PHE A 21 0.08 5.77 5.31
C PHE A 21 0.89 6.99 5.73
N SER A 22 0.25 8.15 5.86
CA SER A 22 0.92 9.35 6.34
C SER A 22 1.46 9.16 7.76
N LEU A 23 0.66 8.59 8.65
CA LEU A 23 1.07 8.30 10.02
C LEU A 23 2.24 7.31 10.07
N ILE A 24 2.11 6.20 9.35
CA ILE A 24 3.13 5.15 9.29
C ILE A 24 4.43 5.73 8.75
N PHE A 25 4.40 6.44 7.63
CA PHE A 25 5.60 7.02 7.02
C PHE A 25 6.38 7.92 7.99
N VAL A 26 5.67 8.74 8.77
CA VAL A 26 6.30 9.60 9.79
C VAL A 26 6.88 8.77 10.93
N VAL A 27 6.12 7.80 11.43
CA VAL A 27 6.54 6.95 12.56
C VAL A 27 7.73 6.07 12.19
N THR A 28 7.71 5.44 11.02
CA THR A 28 8.80 4.56 10.54
C THR A 28 10.06 5.36 10.29
N SER A 29 9.97 6.49 9.58
CA SER A 29 11.12 7.38 9.35
C SER A 29 11.78 7.82 10.67
N PHE A 30 10.98 8.15 11.69
CA PHE A 30 11.49 8.51 13.01
C PHE A 30 12.08 7.31 13.75
N TYR A 31 11.42 6.15 13.71
CA TYR A 31 11.86 4.90 14.34
C TYR A 31 13.19 4.40 13.77
N GLU A 32 13.32 4.38 12.44
CA GLU A 32 14.51 3.99 11.71
C GLU A 32 15.74 4.84 12.10
N ALA A 33 15.54 6.15 12.22
CA ALA A 33 16.59 7.08 12.58
C ALA A 33 16.97 7.02 14.08
N THR A 34 15.99 6.90 14.97
CA THR A 34 16.21 7.08 16.42
C THR A 34 16.35 5.78 17.20
N VAL A 35 15.58 4.75 16.85
CA VAL A 35 15.56 3.47 17.57
C VAL A 35 16.47 2.46 16.89
N ALA A 36 16.33 2.29 15.56
CA ALA A 36 17.19 1.39 14.80
C ALA A 36 18.59 1.98 14.52
N GLY A 37 18.75 3.30 14.66
CA GLY A 37 20.03 4.00 14.52
C GLY A 37 20.63 3.87 13.12
N LEU A 38 19.79 3.78 12.09
CA LEU A 38 20.23 3.56 10.72
C LEU A 38 21.06 4.74 10.20
N THR A 39 22.14 4.43 9.51
CA THR A 39 22.96 5.43 8.81
C THR A 39 22.21 5.97 7.59
N GLY A 40 22.57 7.15 7.10
CA GLY A 40 21.95 7.74 5.91
C GLY A 40 21.96 6.83 4.68
N LEU A 41 23.05 6.08 4.46
CA LEU A 41 23.12 5.12 3.36
C LEU A 41 22.14 3.95 3.55
N GLN A 42 21.97 3.47 4.78
CA GLN A 42 21.01 2.39 5.07
C GLN A 42 19.57 2.85 4.86
N LEU A 43 19.21 4.06 5.28
CA LEU A 43 17.88 4.65 5.01
C LEU A 43 17.59 4.73 3.50
N VAL A 44 18.57 5.19 2.71
CA VAL A 44 18.45 5.21 1.25
C VAL A 44 18.27 3.81 0.67
N LEU A 45 18.99 2.81 1.18
CA LEU A 45 18.85 1.42 0.73
C LEU A 45 17.48 0.82 1.09
N VAL A 46 16.92 1.16 2.25
CA VAL A 46 15.58 0.74 2.67
C VAL A 46 14.54 1.28 1.69
N GLY A 47 14.55 2.59 1.41
CA GLY A 47 13.66 3.20 0.42
C GLY A 47 13.87 2.67 -1.01
N THR A 48 15.13 2.47 -1.41
CA THR A 48 15.46 1.89 -2.73
C THR A 48 14.97 0.45 -2.86
N THR A 49 15.02 -0.33 -1.78
CA THR A 49 14.49 -1.71 -1.77
C THR A 49 12.98 -1.68 -1.95
N LEU A 50 12.27 -0.80 -1.23
CA LEU A 50 10.83 -0.63 -1.38
C LEU A 50 10.45 -0.32 -2.83
N GLU A 51 11.07 0.71 -3.42
CA GLU A 51 10.80 1.10 -4.82
C GLU A 51 11.21 0.01 -5.82
N GLY A 52 12.33 -0.66 -5.58
CA GLY A 52 12.79 -1.76 -6.41
C GLY A 52 11.80 -2.93 -6.43
N VAL A 53 11.23 -3.28 -5.27
CA VAL A 53 10.18 -4.30 -5.19
C VAL A 53 8.91 -3.83 -5.88
N ILE A 54 8.48 -2.58 -5.68
CA ILE A 54 7.31 -2.03 -6.36
C ILE A 54 7.47 -2.16 -7.87
N LEU A 55 8.58 -1.67 -8.42
CA LEU A 55 8.85 -1.70 -9.86
C LEU A 55 8.84 -3.13 -10.42
N LEU A 56 9.39 -4.09 -9.69
CA LEU A 56 9.45 -5.48 -10.14
C LEU A 56 8.08 -6.17 -10.12
N PHE A 57 7.23 -5.83 -9.15
CA PHE A 57 5.99 -6.57 -8.90
C PHE A 57 4.71 -5.86 -9.37
N GLU A 58 4.75 -4.57 -9.70
CA GLU A 58 3.57 -3.80 -10.10
C GLU A 58 2.82 -4.41 -11.30
N VAL A 59 3.54 -4.78 -12.35
CA VAL A 59 2.93 -5.41 -13.53
C VAL A 59 2.34 -6.79 -13.22
N PRO A 60 3.10 -7.76 -12.64
CA PRO A 60 2.54 -9.09 -12.39
C PRO A 60 1.43 -9.08 -11.34
N THR A 61 1.48 -8.24 -10.29
CA THR A 61 0.38 -8.15 -9.32
C THR A 61 -0.86 -7.49 -9.91
N GLY A 62 -0.70 -6.50 -10.80
CA GLY A 62 -1.80 -5.92 -11.56
C GLY A 62 -2.53 -6.97 -12.41
N VAL A 63 -1.78 -7.80 -13.15
CA VAL A 63 -2.37 -8.91 -13.93
C VAL A 63 -3.14 -9.89 -13.04
N VAL A 64 -2.60 -10.22 -11.86
CA VAL A 64 -3.30 -11.09 -10.89
C VAL A 64 -4.58 -10.42 -10.36
N ALA A 65 -4.54 -9.13 -10.05
CA ALA A 65 -5.70 -8.38 -9.57
C ALA A 65 -6.84 -8.38 -10.59
N ASP A 66 -6.51 -8.18 -11.86
CA ASP A 66 -7.47 -8.16 -12.96
C ASP A 66 -8.01 -9.56 -13.31
N ALA A 67 -7.18 -10.60 -13.22
CA ALA A 67 -7.57 -11.97 -13.58
C ALA A 67 -8.45 -12.65 -12.53
N TYR A 68 -8.23 -12.38 -11.23
CA TYR A 68 -8.92 -13.09 -10.15
C TYR A 68 -10.00 -12.25 -9.47
N SER A 69 -9.62 -11.14 -8.83
CA SER A 69 -10.55 -10.21 -8.18
C SER A 69 -9.81 -9.00 -7.63
N ARG A 70 -10.20 -7.81 -8.06
CA ARG A 70 -9.68 -6.53 -7.56
C ARG A 70 -9.94 -6.34 -6.06
N LYS A 71 -11.11 -6.76 -5.56
CA LYS A 71 -11.44 -6.71 -4.12
C LYS A 71 -10.53 -7.61 -3.29
N LEU A 72 -10.26 -8.83 -3.75
CA LEU A 72 -9.35 -9.74 -3.03
C LEU A 72 -7.91 -9.23 -3.08
N SER A 73 -7.49 -8.64 -4.21
CA SER A 73 -6.18 -7.98 -4.33
C SER A 73 -5.98 -6.91 -3.26
N LEU A 74 -6.96 -6.01 -3.09
CA LEU A 74 -6.93 -4.97 -2.05
C LEU A 74 -6.76 -5.56 -0.64
N VAL A 75 -7.55 -6.58 -0.31
CA VAL A 75 -7.48 -7.24 1.02
C VAL A 75 -6.11 -7.88 1.25
N LEU A 76 -5.58 -8.60 0.25
CA LEU A 76 -4.25 -9.22 0.36
C LEU A 76 -3.15 -8.16 0.49
N GLY A 77 -3.23 -7.07 -0.28
CA GLY A 77 -2.30 -5.96 -0.20
C GLY A 77 -2.22 -5.37 1.21
N TYR A 78 -3.36 -5.03 1.81
CA TYR A 78 -3.40 -4.50 3.18
C TYR A 78 -2.90 -5.49 4.23
N LEU A 79 -3.19 -6.79 4.08
CA LEU A 79 -2.69 -7.82 5.00
C LEU A 79 -1.16 -7.95 4.92
N ILE A 80 -0.61 -7.98 3.69
CA ILE A 80 0.84 -8.08 3.47
C ILE A 80 1.55 -6.84 4.02
N MET A 81 1.03 -5.64 3.74
CA MET A 81 1.59 -4.40 4.29
C MET A 81 1.54 -4.38 5.82
N GLY A 82 0.43 -4.81 6.41
CA GLY A 82 0.30 -4.96 7.86
C GLY A 82 1.36 -5.88 8.47
N ILE A 83 1.68 -7.00 7.80
CA ILE A 83 2.78 -7.89 8.21
C ILE A 83 4.13 -7.18 8.10
N GLY A 84 4.37 -6.42 7.02
CA GLY A 84 5.58 -5.60 6.85
C GLY A 84 5.78 -4.65 8.04
N PHE A 85 4.75 -3.89 8.40
CA PHE A 85 4.82 -2.96 9.53
C PHE A 85 5.03 -3.66 10.89
N LEU A 86 4.45 -4.85 11.07
CA LEU A 86 4.70 -5.65 12.28
C LEU A 86 6.15 -6.11 12.37
N ILE A 87 6.74 -6.56 11.26
CA ILE A 87 8.15 -6.96 11.21
C ILE A 87 9.03 -5.76 11.56
N GLU A 88 8.77 -4.60 10.96
CA GLU A 88 9.53 -3.38 11.20
C GLU A 88 9.47 -2.95 12.68
N GLY A 89 8.27 -2.92 13.26
CA GLY A 89 8.07 -2.49 14.64
C GLY A 89 8.64 -3.44 15.69
N LEU A 90 8.72 -4.74 15.40
CA LEU A 90 9.24 -5.75 16.33
C LEU A 90 10.77 -5.85 16.31
N PHE A 91 11.42 -5.52 15.19
CA PHE A 91 12.83 -5.83 14.97
C PHE A 91 13.62 -4.58 14.52
N PRO A 92 14.19 -3.80 15.46
CA PRO A 92 14.93 -2.56 15.17
C PRO A 92 16.35 -2.81 14.64
N PHE A 93 16.50 -3.59 13.56
CA PHE A 93 17.80 -3.80 12.93
C PHE A 93 17.70 -3.86 11.40
N PHE A 94 18.77 -3.43 10.74
CA PHE A 94 18.77 -3.14 9.30
C PHE A 94 18.21 -4.26 8.41
N PRO A 95 18.69 -5.53 8.46
CA PRO A 95 18.11 -6.59 7.64
C PRO A 95 16.60 -6.81 7.81
N ALA A 96 16.07 -6.69 9.04
CA ALA A 96 14.64 -6.85 9.27
C ALA A 96 13.84 -5.70 8.66
N ILE A 97 14.35 -4.47 8.76
CA ILE A 97 13.74 -3.28 8.17
C ILE A 97 13.76 -3.35 6.64
N VAL A 98 14.86 -3.83 6.03
CA VAL A 98 14.91 -4.07 4.57
C VAL A 98 13.88 -5.11 4.14
N LEU A 99 13.73 -6.20 4.89
CA LEU A 99 12.71 -7.22 4.63
C LEU A 99 11.29 -6.64 4.80
N ALA A 100 11.08 -5.81 5.82
CA ALA A 100 9.82 -5.12 6.07
C ALA A 100 9.47 -4.17 4.92
N SER A 101 10.40 -3.34 4.46
CA SER A 101 10.21 -2.46 3.30
C SER A 101 9.94 -3.23 2.01
N GLY A 102 10.63 -4.35 1.77
CA GLY A 102 10.31 -5.21 0.64
C GLY A 102 8.90 -5.81 0.74
N THR A 103 8.50 -6.25 1.94
CA THR A 103 7.15 -6.78 2.19
C THR A 103 6.09 -5.69 2.02
N TRP A 104 6.34 -4.48 2.51
CA TRP A 104 5.48 -3.33 2.31
C TRP A 104 5.34 -2.99 0.83
N GLY A 105 6.45 -2.83 0.10
CA GLY A 105 6.43 -2.56 -1.34
C GLY A 105 5.63 -3.62 -2.10
N PHE A 106 5.85 -4.90 -1.81
CA PHE A 106 5.09 -6.00 -2.43
C PHE A 106 3.58 -5.95 -2.11
N GLY A 107 3.21 -5.66 -0.87
CA GLY A 107 1.80 -5.50 -0.50
C GLY A 107 1.16 -4.28 -1.18
N TYR A 108 1.92 -3.20 -1.34
CA TYR A 108 1.46 -1.97 -1.99
C TYR A 108 1.10 -2.20 -3.46
N THR A 109 1.83 -3.04 -4.19
CA THR A 109 1.55 -3.30 -5.61
C THR A 109 0.22 -4.01 -5.87
N PHE A 110 -0.37 -4.68 -4.87
CA PHE A 110 -1.73 -5.22 -4.97
C PHE A 110 -2.82 -4.15 -4.80
N THR A 111 -2.45 -3.00 -4.23
CA THR A 111 -3.35 -1.86 -4.00
C THR A 111 -3.24 -0.77 -5.05
N SER A 112 -2.05 -0.62 -5.66
CA SER A 112 -1.78 0.29 -6.77
C SER A 112 -2.76 0.04 -7.92
N GLY A 113 -3.55 1.05 -8.28
CA GLY A 113 -4.52 1.02 -9.39
C GLY A 113 -5.77 0.16 -9.18
N ALA A 114 -5.73 -0.84 -8.28
CA ALA A 114 -6.85 -1.73 -8.02
C ALA A 114 -8.05 -1.00 -7.38
N THR A 115 -7.78 0.07 -6.62
CA THR A 115 -8.82 0.85 -5.91
C THR A 115 -9.66 1.68 -6.90
N GLU A 116 -9.00 2.41 -7.80
CA GLU A 116 -9.63 3.23 -8.83
C GLU A 116 -10.33 2.38 -9.87
N ALA A 117 -9.70 1.25 -10.25
CA ALA A 117 -10.26 0.31 -11.20
C ALA A 117 -11.51 -0.39 -10.62
N TRP A 118 -11.50 -0.75 -9.33
CA TRP A 118 -12.69 -1.25 -8.64
C TRP A 118 -13.83 -0.22 -8.61
N LEU A 119 -13.54 1.06 -8.32
CA LEU A 119 -14.58 2.09 -8.34
C LEU A 119 -15.19 2.22 -9.74
N SER A 120 -14.34 2.22 -10.77
CA SER A 120 -14.76 2.30 -12.17
C SER A 120 -15.67 1.14 -12.58
N ASP A 121 -15.41 -0.07 -12.09
CA ASP A 121 -16.27 -1.24 -12.32
C ASP A 121 -17.65 -1.12 -11.67
N GLU A 122 -17.76 -0.46 -10.51
CA GLU A 122 -19.02 -0.36 -9.75
C GLU A 122 -19.94 0.78 -10.23
N ILE A 123 -19.37 1.92 -10.64
CA ILE A 123 -20.16 3.12 -11.03
C ILE A 123 -20.01 3.53 -12.49
N GLY A 124 -19.15 2.84 -13.27
CA GLY A 124 -18.82 3.18 -14.65
C GLY A 124 -17.74 4.25 -14.75
N GLU A 125 -16.93 4.19 -15.82
CA GLU A 125 -15.76 5.05 -16.02
C GLU A 125 -16.08 6.56 -15.97
N GLU A 126 -17.17 7.01 -16.61
CA GLU A 126 -17.53 8.43 -16.62
C GLU A 126 -17.88 8.96 -15.22
N ALA A 127 -18.59 8.18 -14.41
CA ALA A 127 -18.97 8.57 -13.06
C ALA A 127 -17.76 8.48 -12.11
N ALA A 128 -16.90 7.48 -12.29
CA ALA A 128 -15.66 7.34 -11.55
C ALA A 128 -14.72 8.52 -11.82
N ASN A 129 -14.46 8.86 -13.08
CA ASN A 129 -13.63 10.02 -13.45
C ASN A 129 -14.14 11.32 -12.83
N ARG A 130 -15.46 11.58 -12.87
CA ARG A 130 -16.05 12.76 -12.20
C ARG A 130 -15.86 12.76 -10.69
N THR A 131 -15.84 11.58 -10.07
CA THR A 131 -15.64 11.42 -8.62
C THR A 131 -14.17 11.63 -8.27
N LEU A 132 -13.24 11.04 -9.03
CA LEU A 132 -11.80 11.18 -8.86
C LEU A 132 -11.32 12.64 -9.00
N LEU A 133 -11.94 13.42 -9.89
CA LEU A 133 -11.63 14.84 -10.07
C LEU A 133 -12.15 15.75 -8.93
N ARG A 134 -13.01 15.23 -8.04
CA ARG A 134 -13.64 15.99 -6.95
C ARG A 134 -13.21 15.53 -5.56
N ALA A 135 -12.63 14.34 -5.45
CA ALA A 135 -12.10 13.75 -4.22
C ALA A 135 -10.70 14.32 -3.93
#